data_AF-A0A560VLN5-F1
#
_entry.id   AF-A0A560VLN5-F1
#
_cell.length_a   1.000
_cell.length_b   1.000
_cell.length_c   1.000
_cell.angle_alpha   90.00
_cell.angle_beta   90.00
_cell.angle_gamma   90.00
#
_symmetry.space_group_name_H-M   'P 1'
#
loop_
_entity.id
_entity.type
_entity.pdbx_description
1 polymer ?
#
loop_
_entity_poly.entity_id
_entity_poly.type
_entity_poly.pdbx_seq_one_letter_code
_entity_poly.pdbx_strand_id
1 'polypeptide(L)'
;MRTTEAARSQPVTERKQAWYRDITWAQWRVLIAAWGVWVMDAVDFLAITFVLRDIAGEFHVGLEAASLLLFATYGVRWLGGLLFGSLSDRIGRKIPLVITLAWFTGGAVLTGLSWNFAVLAVFRLLLGFGMAPGFSLGATMVAESWPEKYRSIGIGILDTGWGLGAIGAAIAYDLVYPAFGWRAMFFVGVIPAILLGLFILFCVPESEAFRRGGRPARVPLRDNPAVLLFRRYPKRVAYLALLMLVLCFGSWPFQGLFPTYLKSLSFSPALITVLTMTSACGQVIGFFASGFIAERIGRRWGIGLMIGIGSLCVAALVYSVHLFWLAELFAFLSGFFLVGSSGIWGTILTENLPRDVRASGVGFLYNVGVIGGGLAPYIVLSTVKAAAMPIALGIAGFSVVAALLAMAILLRVHETRGMRLEEIDAGLAE
;
A
#
# COMPACT_ATOMS: atom_id res chain seq x y z
N MET A 1 12.66 -64.73 -30.70
CA MET A 1 12.49 -63.28 -30.94
C MET A 1 11.07 -62.88 -30.55
N ARG A 2 10.89 -62.27 -29.37
CA ARG A 2 9.64 -61.59 -28.97
C ARG A 2 10.05 -60.23 -28.43
N THR A 3 9.85 -59.21 -29.24
CA THR A 3 10.08 -57.81 -28.91
C THR A 3 8.98 -57.33 -27.96
N THR A 4 9.37 -56.95 -26.75
CA THR A 4 8.55 -56.21 -25.79
C THR A 4 8.29 -54.81 -26.34
N GLU A 5 7.05 -54.54 -26.73
CA GLU A 5 6.55 -53.22 -27.09
C GLU A 5 6.46 -52.37 -25.82
N ALA A 6 7.35 -51.39 -25.69
CA ALA A 6 7.31 -50.40 -24.62
C ALA A 6 6.06 -49.52 -24.80
N ALA A 7 5.14 -49.61 -23.85
CA ALA A 7 3.99 -48.74 -23.76
C ALA A 7 4.45 -47.27 -23.66
N ARG A 8 4.30 -46.52 -24.75
CA ARG A 8 4.49 -45.07 -24.77
C ARG A 8 3.41 -44.43 -23.90
N SER A 9 3.78 -43.96 -22.71
CA SER A 9 2.96 -43.06 -21.91
C SER A 9 2.70 -41.78 -22.73
N GLN A 10 1.46 -41.59 -23.16
CA GLN A 10 1.05 -40.34 -23.81
C GLN A 10 1.26 -39.18 -22.82
N PRO A 11 1.85 -38.04 -23.25
CA PRO A 11 1.91 -36.87 -22.41
C PRO A 11 0.47 -36.40 -22.17
N VAL A 12 0.04 -36.39 -20.90
CA VAL A 12 -1.22 -35.76 -20.51
C VAL A 12 -1.13 -34.30 -20.96
N THR A 13 -1.88 -33.96 -21.98
CA THR A 13 -2.05 -32.58 -22.41
C THR A 13 -2.83 -31.89 -21.31
N GLU A 14 -2.14 -31.32 -20.32
CA GLU A 14 -2.72 -30.36 -19.40
C GLU A 14 -3.36 -29.26 -20.25
N ARG A 15 -4.68 -29.30 -20.42
CA ARG A 15 -5.41 -28.16 -20.95
C ARG A 15 -5.07 -27.01 -20.02
N LYS A 16 -4.41 -25.98 -20.55
CA LYS A 16 -4.22 -24.69 -19.86
C LYS A 16 -5.60 -24.08 -19.61
N GLN A 17 -6.29 -24.56 -18.57
CA GLN A 17 -7.47 -23.91 -18.04
C GLN A 17 -7.03 -22.54 -17.50
N ALA A 18 -7.90 -21.55 -17.68
CA ALA A 18 -7.60 -20.22 -17.18
C ALA A 18 -7.55 -20.23 -15.65
N TRP A 19 -6.51 -19.63 -15.09
CA TRP A 19 -6.17 -19.69 -13.65
C TRP A 19 -7.33 -19.39 -12.70
N TYR A 20 -8.23 -18.49 -13.09
CA TYR A 20 -9.36 -18.06 -12.25
C TYR A 20 -10.41 -19.16 -12.02
N ARG A 21 -10.41 -20.23 -12.84
CA ARG A 21 -11.30 -21.39 -12.67
C ARG A 21 -10.84 -22.34 -11.56
N ASP A 22 -9.55 -22.30 -11.22
CA ASP A 22 -8.97 -23.08 -10.12
C ASP A 22 -9.23 -22.43 -8.75
N ILE A 23 -9.79 -21.21 -8.75
CA ILE A 23 -10.10 -20.44 -7.55
C ILE A 23 -11.57 -20.59 -7.19
N THR A 24 -11.81 -21.18 -6.01
CA THR A 24 -13.15 -21.36 -5.45
C THR A 24 -13.79 -20.02 -5.09
N TRP A 25 -15.12 -19.98 -5.03
CA TRP A 25 -15.84 -18.77 -4.62
C TRP A 25 -15.50 -18.32 -3.19
N ALA A 26 -15.20 -19.27 -2.30
CA ALA A 26 -14.74 -18.96 -0.94
C ALA A 26 -13.42 -18.17 -0.94
N GLN A 27 -12.45 -18.56 -1.79
CA GLN A 27 -11.18 -17.87 -1.97
C GLN A 27 -11.36 -16.47 -2.59
N TRP A 28 -12.30 -16.33 -3.53
CA TRP A 28 -12.67 -15.02 -4.07
C TRP A 28 -13.27 -14.09 -3.02
N ARG A 29 -14.14 -14.61 -2.13
CA ARG A 29 -14.71 -13.80 -1.03
C ARG A 29 -13.63 -13.31 -0.06
N VAL A 30 -12.62 -14.14 0.22
CA VAL A 30 -11.46 -13.73 1.03
C VAL A 30 -10.70 -12.60 0.35
N LEU A 31 -10.46 -12.70 -0.96
CA LEU A 31 -9.81 -11.64 -1.72
C LEU A 31 -10.66 -10.35 -1.72
N ILE A 32 -11.97 -10.44 -1.99
CA ILE A 32 -12.89 -9.29 -1.97
C ILE A 32 -12.89 -8.60 -0.60
N ALA A 33 -12.86 -9.37 0.49
CA ALA A 33 -12.78 -8.84 1.84
C ALA A 33 -11.47 -8.08 2.10
N ALA A 34 -10.33 -8.72 1.83
CA ALA A 34 -9.01 -8.11 1.99
C ALA A 34 -8.86 -6.86 1.10
N TRP A 35 -9.28 -6.98 -0.15
CA TRP A 35 -9.24 -5.92 -1.16
C TRP A 35 -10.15 -4.76 -0.78
N GLY A 36 -11.37 -5.02 -0.32
CA GLY A 36 -12.28 -3.98 0.14
C GLY A 36 -11.73 -3.20 1.33
N VAL A 37 -11.09 -3.87 2.31
CA VAL A 37 -10.45 -3.19 3.45
C VAL A 37 -9.33 -2.28 2.96
N TRP A 38 -8.53 -2.75 1.99
CA TRP A 38 -7.46 -1.95 1.39
C TRP A 38 -7.96 -0.74 0.60
N VAL A 39 -9.06 -0.90 -0.13
CA VAL A 39 -9.76 0.21 -0.82
C VAL A 39 -10.24 1.24 0.19
N MET A 40 -10.88 0.82 1.29
CA MET A 40 -11.37 1.74 2.33
C MET A 40 -10.23 2.54 2.97
N ASP A 41 -9.09 1.89 3.25
CA ASP A 41 -7.89 2.56 3.77
C ASP A 41 -7.38 3.64 2.81
N ALA A 42 -7.29 3.30 1.52
CA ALA A 42 -6.86 4.24 0.49
C ALA A 42 -7.86 5.40 0.29
N VAL A 43 -9.17 5.15 0.35
CA VAL A 43 -10.19 6.20 0.26
C VAL A 43 -10.02 7.21 1.38
N ASP A 44 -9.88 6.79 2.63
CA ASP A 44 -9.70 7.70 3.77
C ASP A 44 -8.38 8.48 3.70
N PHE A 45 -7.27 7.79 3.41
CA PHE A 45 -5.98 8.45 3.29
C PHE A 45 -5.96 9.48 2.17
N LEU A 46 -6.55 9.16 1.02
CA LEU A 46 -6.52 10.06 -0.13
C LEU A 46 -7.59 11.14 -0.03
N ALA A 47 -8.73 10.89 0.60
CA ALA A 47 -9.74 11.93 0.84
C ALA A 47 -9.16 13.16 1.56
N ILE A 48 -8.30 12.95 2.56
CA ILE A 48 -7.69 14.07 3.29
C ILE A 48 -6.75 14.92 2.41
N THR A 49 -6.12 14.35 1.38
CA THR A 49 -5.16 15.06 0.51
C THR A 49 -5.83 16.11 -0.38
N PHE A 50 -7.13 15.91 -0.68
CA PHE A 50 -7.96 16.89 -1.39
C PHE A 50 -8.36 18.09 -0.52
N VAL A 51 -8.40 17.91 0.81
CA VAL A 51 -8.98 18.90 1.74
C VAL A 51 -7.99 19.52 2.72
N LEU A 52 -6.68 19.28 2.56
CA LEU A 52 -5.64 19.86 3.42
C LEU A 52 -5.70 21.39 3.51
N ARG A 53 -6.02 22.06 2.39
CA ARG A 53 -6.16 23.52 2.34
C ARG A 53 -7.36 24.03 3.13
N ASP A 54 -8.48 23.31 3.09
CA ASP A 54 -9.69 23.68 3.82
C ASP A 54 -9.47 23.52 5.33
N ILE A 55 -8.84 22.42 5.74
CA ILE A 55 -8.43 22.17 7.12
C ILE A 55 -7.48 23.27 7.62
N ALA A 56 -6.47 23.62 6.81
CA ALA A 56 -5.52 24.68 7.15
C ALA A 56 -6.22 26.04 7.33
N GLY A 57 -7.13 26.38 6.41
CA GLY A 57 -7.90 27.62 6.46
C GLY A 57 -8.84 27.71 7.65
N GLU A 58 -9.58 26.64 7.93
CA GLU A 58 -10.58 26.63 9.00
C GLU A 58 -9.97 26.66 10.40
N PHE A 59 -8.90 25.89 10.63
CA PHE A 59 -8.24 25.86 11.94
C PHE A 59 -7.09 26.86 12.07
N HIS A 60 -6.89 27.73 11.08
CA HIS A 60 -5.85 28.76 11.06
C HIS A 60 -4.44 28.20 11.31
N VAL A 61 -4.14 27.04 10.73
CA VAL A 61 -2.82 26.40 10.80
C VAL A 61 -2.11 26.47 9.45
N GLY A 62 -0.78 26.36 9.46
CA GLY A 62 -0.01 26.26 8.22
C GLY A 62 -0.37 25.02 7.41
N LEU A 63 -0.25 25.09 6.08
CA LEU A 63 -0.50 23.94 5.20
C LEU A 63 0.46 22.79 5.50
N GLU A 64 1.70 23.11 5.89
CA GLU A 64 2.67 22.14 6.39
C GLU A 64 2.12 21.42 7.63
N ALA A 65 1.61 22.15 8.63
CA ALA A 65 1.02 21.55 9.82
C ALA A 65 -0.20 20.68 9.46
N ALA A 66 -1.08 21.13 8.57
CA ALA A 66 -2.22 20.33 8.10
C ALA A 66 -1.77 19.00 7.47
N SER A 67 -0.68 19.00 6.71
CA SER A 67 -0.15 17.77 6.11
C SER A 67 0.39 16.75 7.13
N LEU A 68 0.69 17.16 8.38
CA LEU A 68 1.03 16.21 9.46
C LEU A 68 -0.13 15.27 9.79
N LEU A 69 -1.38 15.56 9.38
CA LEU A 69 -2.49 14.64 9.55
C LEU A 69 -2.31 13.35 8.73
N LEU A 70 -1.56 13.40 7.62
CA LEU A 70 -1.13 12.22 6.86
C LEU A 70 -0.20 11.37 7.72
N PHE A 71 0.79 12.01 8.36
CA PHE A 71 1.67 11.35 9.31
C PHE A 71 0.94 10.84 10.54
N ALA A 72 -0.01 11.58 11.11
CA ALA A 72 -0.77 11.16 12.29
C ALA A 72 -1.43 9.78 12.06
N THR A 73 -1.98 9.58 10.87
CA THR A 73 -2.66 8.33 10.49
C THR A 73 -1.70 7.17 10.27
N TYR A 74 -0.49 7.43 9.77
CA TYR A 74 0.42 6.37 9.34
C TYR A 74 1.59 6.12 10.29
N GLY A 75 1.94 7.12 11.11
CA GLY A 75 3.08 7.10 12.04
C GLY A 75 2.91 6.14 13.21
N VAL A 76 1.68 5.81 13.61
CA VAL A 76 1.39 4.87 14.71
C VAL A 76 0.92 3.50 14.24
N ARG A 77 0.81 3.26 12.92
CA ARG A 77 0.30 1.99 12.39
C ARG A 77 1.14 0.79 12.78
N TRP A 78 2.45 0.94 12.89
CA TRP A 78 3.32 -0.16 13.32
C TRP A 78 2.92 -0.72 14.70
N LEU A 79 2.42 0.11 15.62
CA LEU A 79 1.89 -0.34 16.92
C LEU A 79 0.62 -1.16 16.75
N GLY A 80 -0.31 -0.66 15.94
CA GLY A 80 -1.54 -1.36 15.60
C GLY A 80 -1.27 -2.71 14.95
N GLY A 81 -0.37 -2.76 13.97
CA GLY A 81 0.00 -3.99 13.26
C GLY A 81 0.55 -5.07 14.19
N LEU A 82 1.38 -4.70 15.18
CA LEU A 82 1.87 -5.62 16.20
C LEU A 82 0.73 -6.17 17.08
N LEU A 83 -0.17 -5.28 17.53
CA LEU A 83 -1.29 -5.67 18.40
C LEU A 83 -2.31 -6.54 17.67
N PHE A 84 -2.82 -6.07 16.53
CA PHE A 84 -3.85 -6.76 15.75
C PHE A 84 -3.31 -8.00 15.03
N GLY A 85 -2.02 -8.02 14.67
CA GLY A 85 -1.34 -9.23 14.20
C GLY A 85 -1.38 -10.33 15.27
N SER A 86 -0.92 -10.01 16.49
CA SER A 86 -0.97 -10.97 17.61
C SER A 86 -2.40 -11.39 17.99
N LEU A 87 -3.37 -10.49 17.82
CA LEU A 87 -4.78 -10.77 18.06
C LEU A 87 -5.31 -11.77 17.02
N SER A 88 -4.93 -11.62 15.75
CA SER A 88 -5.37 -12.50 14.65
C SER A 88 -4.95 -13.96 14.81
N ASP A 89 -3.83 -14.20 15.49
CA ASP A 89 -3.38 -15.54 15.83
C ASP A 89 -4.26 -16.19 16.92
N ARG A 90 -4.91 -15.39 17.77
CA ARG A 90 -5.69 -15.86 18.92
C ARG A 90 -7.17 -16.04 18.61
N ILE A 91 -7.76 -15.10 17.86
CA ILE A 91 -9.22 -15.05 17.63
C ILE A 91 -9.62 -15.32 16.17
N GLY A 92 -8.66 -15.71 15.32
CA GLY A 92 -8.88 -15.90 13.89
C GLY A 92 -8.59 -14.62 13.10
N ARG A 93 -8.47 -14.72 11.78
CA ARG A 93 -8.10 -13.59 10.90
C ARG A 93 -9.32 -12.76 10.53
N LYS A 94 -10.50 -13.37 10.50
CA LYS A 94 -11.77 -12.72 10.13
C LYS A 94 -12.17 -11.61 11.09
N ILE A 95 -12.14 -11.87 12.41
CA ILE A 95 -12.63 -10.91 13.41
C ILE A 95 -11.76 -9.63 13.49
N PRO A 96 -10.42 -9.69 13.47
CA PRO A 96 -9.58 -8.51 13.38
C PRO A 96 -9.85 -7.64 12.15
N LEU A 97 -10.17 -8.21 10.99
CA LEU A 97 -10.57 -7.42 9.81
C LEU A 97 -11.88 -6.66 10.05
N VAL A 98 -12.85 -7.27 10.73
CA VAL A 98 -14.11 -6.60 11.10
C VAL A 98 -13.86 -5.51 12.14
N ILE A 99 -13.00 -5.76 13.14
CA ILE A 99 -12.60 -4.76 14.13
C ILE A 99 -11.93 -3.58 13.42
N THR A 100 -11.07 -3.85 12.43
CA THR A 100 -10.41 -2.83 11.61
C THR A 100 -11.42 -1.92 10.92
N LEU A 101 -12.46 -2.49 10.29
CA LEU A 101 -13.52 -1.72 9.65
C LEU A 101 -14.41 -0.97 10.65
N ALA A 102 -14.69 -1.54 11.81
CA ALA A 102 -15.41 -0.83 12.87
C ALA A 102 -14.60 0.38 13.37
N TRP A 103 -13.27 0.19 13.50
CA TRP A 103 -12.35 1.24 13.89
C TRP A 103 -12.23 2.34 12.84
N PHE A 104 -12.18 1.95 11.57
CA PHE A 104 -12.29 2.86 10.42
C PHE A 104 -13.56 3.70 10.51
N THR A 105 -14.72 3.06 10.62
CA THR A 105 -16.02 3.74 10.65
C THR A 105 -16.10 4.72 11.81
N GLY A 106 -15.72 4.31 13.01
CA GLY A 106 -15.70 5.18 14.18
C GLY A 106 -14.72 6.34 14.02
N GLY A 107 -13.48 6.05 13.60
CA GLY A 107 -12.45 7.05 13.38
C GLY A 107 -12.82 8.08 12.30
N ALA A 108 -13.45 7.63 11.22
CA ALA A 108 -13.86 8.49 10.10
C ALA A 108 -14.98 9.45 10.52
N VAL A 109 -15.99 8.96 11.26
CA VAL A 109 -17.04 9.79 11.87
C VAL A 109 -16.45 10.81 12.82
N LEU A 110 -15.57 10.38 13.74
CA LEU A 110 -14.92 11.28 14.70
C LEU A 110 -14.09 12.36 13.98
N THR A 111 -13.34 11.98 12.95
CA THR A 111 -12.55 12.89 12.10
C THR A 111 -13.44 13.96 11.46
N GLY A 112 -14.57 13.56 10.86
CA GLY A 112 -15.54 14.49 10.26
C GLY A 112 -16.22 15.41 11.27
N LEU A 113 -16.39 14.97 12.52
CA LEU A 113 -16.98 15.76 13.62
C LEU A 113 -15.97 16.58 14.42
N SER A 114 -14.70 16.60 14.00
CA SER A 114 -13.65 17.33 14.71
C SER A 114 -13.90 18.84 14.72
N TRP A 115 -13.63 19.46 15.88
CA TRP A 115 -13.89 20.87 16.15
C TRP A 115 -12.62 21.72 16.31
N ASN A 116 -11.44 21.11 16.35
CA ASN A 116 -10.16 21.81 16.28
C ASN A 116 -9.07 20.89 15.72
N PHE A 117 -7.94 21.49 15.35
CA PHE A 117 -6.83 20.79 14.72
C PHE A 117 -6.22 19.69 15.59
N ALA A 118 -6.08 19.91 16.90
CA ALA A 118 -5.48 18.91 17.79
C ALA A 118 -6.39 17.69 17.96
N VAL A 119 -7.70 17.90 18.11
CA VAL A 119 -8.70 16.82 18.19
C VAL A 119 -8.75 16.04 16.88
N LEU A 120 -8.71 16.74 15.74
CA LEU A 120 -8.59 16.11 14.42
C LEU A 120 -7.34 15.22 14.34
N ALA A 121 -6.17 15.73 14.73
CA ALA A 121 -4.93 14.96 14.73
C ALA A 121 -5.00 13.72 15.64
N VAL A 122 -5.60 13.82 16.83
CA VAL A 122 -5.81 12.69 17.73
C VAL A 122 -6.73 11.64 17.10
N PHE A 123 -7.84 12.04 16.49
CA PHE A 123 -8.75 11.11 15.81
C PHE A 123 -8.08 10.43 14.62
N ARG A 124 -7.26 11.14 13.84
CA ARG A 124 -6.44 10.56 12.76
C ARG A 124 -5.44 9.53 13.29
N LEU A 125 -4.78 9.84 14.41
CA LEU A 125 -3.87 8.92 15.08
C LEU A 125 -4.58 7.64 15.55
N LEU A 126 -5.74 7.79 16.19
CA LEU A 126 -6.55 6.66 16.62
C LEU A 126 -7.05 5.83 15.43
N LEU A 127 -7.52 6.46 14.35
CA LEU A 127 -7.93 5.78 13.11
C LEU A 127 -6.77 4.95 12.56
N GLY A 128 -5.59 5.57 12.43
CA GLY A 128 -4.37 4.96 11.97
C GLY A 128 -4.02 3.68 12.72
N PHE A 129 -4.02 3.74 14.05
CA PHE A 129 -3.77 2.59 14.90
C PHE A 129 -4.67 1.38 14.58
N GLY A 130 -5.98 1.60 14.39
CA GLY A 130 -6.93 0.53 14.08
C GLY A 130 -6.84 -0.01 12.66
N MET A 131 -6.39 0.81 11.71
CA MET A 131 -6.32 0.45 10.28
C MET A 131 -5.08 -0.37 9.89
N ALA A 132 -4.05 -0.34 10.72
CA ALA A 132 -2.78 -1.03 10.51
C ALA A 132 -2.86 -2.47 9.95
N PRO A 133 -3.69 -3.38 10.48
CA PRO A 133 -3.67 -4.79 10.05
C PRO A 133 -4.33 -5.04 8.70
N GLY A 134 -5.03 -4.08 8.10
CA GLY A 134 -5.89 -4.30 6.93
C GLY A 134 -5.17 -4.99 5.77
N PHE A 135 -4.06 -4.40 5.31
CA PHE A 135 -3.24 -4.99 4.24
C PHE A 135 -2.54 -6.28 4.67
N SER A 136 -1.87 -6.27 5.82
CA SER A 136 -1.05 -7.41 6.25
C SER A 136 -1.88 -8.66 6.51
N LEU A 137 -3.02 -8.54 7.22
CA LEU A 137 -3.91 -9.67 7.46
C LEU A 137 -4.61 -10.11 6.18
N GLY A 138 -5.04 -9.15 5.34
CA GLY A 138 -5.65 -9.45 4.05
C GLY A 138 -4.72 -10.27 3.15
N ALA A 139 -3.47 -9.83 3.01
CA ALA A 139 -2.45 -10.55 2.24
C ALA A 139 -2.17 -11.95 2.82
N THR A 140 -2.09 -12.09 4.14
CA THR A 140 -1.95 -13.39 4.80
C THR A 140 -3.15 -14.30 4.51
N MET A 141 -4.38 -13.81 4.61
CA MET A 141 -5.58 -14.61 4.32
C MET A 141 -5.65 -15.06 2.87
N VAL A 142 -5.28 -14.20 1.92
CA VAL A 142 -5.19 -14.57 0.49
C VAL A 142 -4.11 -15.62 0.30
N ALA A 143 -2.93 -15.45 0.89
CA ALA A 143 -1.84 -16.41 0.79
C ALA A 143 -2.16 -17.78 1.42
N GLU A 144 -2.85 -17.80 2.56
CA GLU A 144 -3.28 -19.04 3.25
C GLU A 144 -4.40 -19.76 2.49
N SER A 145 -5.29 -19.02 1.81
CA SER A 145 -6.46 -19.61 1.15
C SER A 145 -6.23 -19.99 -0.31
N TRP A 146 -5.42 -19.25 -1.07
CA TRP A 146 -5.22 -19.47 -2.50
C TRP A 146 -4.15 -20.54 -2.80
N PRO A 147 -4.27 -21.27 -3.94
CA PRO A 147 -3.25 -22.22 -4.38
C PRO A 147 -1.90 -21.52 -4.61
N GLU A 148 -0.81 -22.19 -4.24
CA GLU A 148 0.55 -21.62 -4.28
C GLU A 148 0.91 -20.98 -5.62
N LYS A 149 0.54 -21.66 -6.72
CA LYS A 149 0.75 -21.20 -8.10
C LYS A 149 0.13 -19.83 -8.41
N TYR A 150 -0.94 -19.44 -7.73
CA TYR A 150 -1.72 -18.23 -8.00
C TYR A 150 -1.71 -17.22 -6.85
N ARG A 151 -0.97 -17.48 -5.76
CA ARG A 151 -0.88 -16.57 -4.60
C ARG A 151 -0.38 -15.18 -4.98
N SER A 152 0.65 -15.10 -5.82
CA SER A 152 1.21 -13.83 -6.29
C SER A 152 0.21 -13.02 -7.10
N ILE A 153 -0.62 -13.67 -7.92
CA ILE A 153 -1.71 -13.02 -8.67
C ILE A 153 -2.74 -12.45 -7.70
N GLY A 154 -3.18 -13.23 -6.71
CA GLY A 154 -4.14 -12.77 -5.70
C GLY A 154 -3.63 -11.57 -4.90
N ILE A 155 -2.36 -11.58 -4.47
CA ILE A 155 -1.72 -10.44 -3.79
C ILE A 155 -1.56 -9.24 -4.73
N GLY A 156 -1.25 -9.46 -6.01
CA GLY A 156 -1.22 -8.39 -7.01
C GLY A 156 -2.58 -7.72 -7.20
N ILE A 157 -3.66 -8.50 -7.26
CA ILE A 157 -5.04 -7.96 -7.32
C ILE A 157 -5.35 -7.20 -6.03
N LEU A 158 -4.97 -7.72 -4.87
CA LEU A 158 -5.14 -7.03 -3.58
C LEU A 158 -4.54 -5.62 -3.63
N ASP A 159 -3.32 -5.47 -4.14
CA ASP A 159 -2.62 -4.17 -4.19
C ASP A 159 -3.34 -3.12 -5.07
N THR A 160 -4.06 -3.56 -6.12
CA THR A 160 -4.89 -2.66 -6.94
C THR A 160 -5.98 -1.93 -6.15
N GLY A 161 -6.33 -2.42 -4.96
CA GLY A 161 -7.27 -1.76 -4.07
C GLY A 161 -6.86 -0.33 -3.72
N TRP A 162 -5.55 -0.05 -3.64
CA TRP A 162 -5.07 1.30 -3.38
C TRP A 162 -5.44 2.27 -4.51
N GLY A 163 -5.18 1.88 -5.76
CA GLY A 163 -5.52 2.68 -6.92
C GLY A 163 -7.03 2.85 -7.10
N LEU A 164 -7.82 1.80 -6.82
CA LEU A 164 -9.28 1.90 -6.86
C LEU A 164 -9.84 2.77 -5.72
N GLY A 165 -9.21 2.78 -4.55
CA GLY A 165 -9.54 3.72 -3.48
C GLY A 165 -9.19 5.18 -3.83
N ALA A 166 -8.09 5.41 -4.55
CA ALA A 166 -7.75 6.72 -5.08
C ALA A 166 -8.82 7.26 -6.05
N ILE A 167 -9.32 6.39 -6.93
CA ILE A 167 -10.45 6.73 -7.81
C ILE A 167 -11.70 7.03 -6.98
N GLY A 168 -12.01 6.21 -5.98
CA GLY A 168 -13.14 6.44 -5.07
C GLY A 168 -13.07 7.78 -4.33
N ALA A 169 -11.90 8.16 -3.82
CA ALA A 169 -11.67 9.45 -3.15
C ALA A 169 -11.84 10.63 -4.12
N ALA A 170 -11.34 10.51 -5.35
CA ALA A 170 -11.49 11.55 -6.37
C ALA A 170 -12.96 11.72 -6.79
N ILE A 171 -13.69 10.62 -7.00
CA ILE A 171 -15.14 10.67 -7.29
C ILE A 171 -15.90 11.29 -6.11
N ALA A 172 -15.56 10.92 -4.88
CA ALA A 172 -16.14 11.53 -3.69
C ALA A 172 -15.88 13.04 -3.63
N TYR A 173 -14.69 13.48 -4.03
CA TYR A 173 -14.33 14.91 -4.08
C TYR A 173 -15.12 15.66 -5.15
N ASP A 174 -15.46 15.04 -6.27
CA ASP A 174 -16.28 15.70 -7.28
C ASP A 174 -17.76 15.78 -6.88
N LEU A 175 -18.29 14.71 -6.28
CA LEU A 175 -19.73 14.58 -6.01
C LEU A 175 -20.16 15.13 -4.65
N VAL A 176 -19.35 14.97 -3.61
CA VAL A 176 -19.74 15.25 -2.22
C VAL A 176 -19.22 16.61 -1.74
N TYR A 177 -17.95 16.90 -2.02
CA TYR A 177 -17.29 18.12 -1.52
C TYR A 177 -17.99 19.43 -1.97
N PRO A 178 -18.45 19.60 -3.22
CA PRO A 178 -19.08 20.86 -3.64
C PRO A 178 -20.40 21.16 -2.91
N ALA A 179 -21.16 20.12 -2.53
CA ALA A 179 -22.47 20.27 -1.90
C ALA A 179 -22.41 20.29 -0.36
N PHE A 180 -21.52 19.50 0.23
CA PHE A 180 -21.50 19.25 1.68
C PHE A 180 -20.18 19.67 2.37
N GLY A 181 -19.20 20.15 1.61
CA GLY A 181 -17.91 20.61 2.11
C GLY A 181 -16.95 19.49 2.50
N TRP A 182 -15.80 19.88 3.06
CA TRP A 182 -14.68 18.97 3.30
C TRP A 182 -14.94 17.93 4.40
N ARG A 183 -15.73 18.26 5.42
CA ARG A 183 -16.06 17.30 6.49
C ARG A 183 -16.82 16.09 5.98
N ALA A 184 -17.70 16.30 5.00
CA ALA A 184 -18.52 15.26 4.40
C ALA A 184 -17.68 14.13 3.75
N MET A 185 -16.47 14.47 3.28
CA MET A 185 -15.54 13.51 2.66
C MET A 185 -15.17 12.34 3.59
N PHE A 186 -15.09 12.57 4.91
CA PHE A 186 -14.79 11.50 5.86
C PHE A 186 -15.97 10.56 6.12
N PHE A 187 -17.19 10.95 5.79
CA PHE A 187 -18.36 10.10 5.99
C PHE A 187 -18.64 9.17 4.80
N VAL A 188 -18.04 9.42 3.63
CA VAL A 188 -18.29 8.65 2.40
C VAL A 188 -17.97 7.16 2.57
N GLY A 189 -16.91 6.84 3.32
CA GLY A 189 -16.50 5.46 3.58
C GLY A 189 -17.34 4.73 4.63
N VAL A 190 -18.19 5.42 5.40
CA VAL A 190 -18.88 4.84 6.57
C VAL A 190 -19.83 3.71 6.16
N ILE A 191 -20.75 3.97 5.23
CA ILE A 191 -21.73 2.97 4.78
C ILE A 191 -21.02 1.80 4.06
N PRO A 192 -20.12 2.03 3.09
CA PRO A 192 -19.37 0.95 2.45
C PRO A 192 -18.58 0.08 3.44
N ALA A 193 -17.94 0.67 4.45
CA ALA A 193 -17.18 -0.07 5.47
C ALA A 193 -18.08 -0.93 6.35
N ILE A 194 -19.26 -0.44 6.74
CA ILE A 194 -20.25 -1.23 7.50
C ILE A 194 -20.73 -2.41 6.66
N LEU A 195 -21.13 -2.17 5.41
CA LEU A 195 -21.60 -3.22 4.50
C LEU A 195 -20.51 -4.28 4.26
N LEU A 196 -19.26 -3.85 4.08
CA LEU A 196 -18.12 -4.74 3.95
C LEU A 196 -17.88 -5.54 5.24
N GLY A 197 -17.99 -4.91 6.42
CA GLY A 197 -17.88 -5.58 7.71
C GLY A 197 -18.93 -6.68 7.89
N LEU A 198 -20.19 -6.40 7.52
CA LEU A 198 -21.28 -7.39 7.53
C LEU A 198 -21.00 -8.51 6.52
N PHE A 199 -20.55 -8.18 5.32
CA PHE A 199 -20.14 -9.18 4.32
C PHE A 199 -19.03 -10.10 4.85
N ILE A 200 -18.02 -9.55 5.53
CA ILE A 200 -16.96 -10.34 6.15
C ILE A 200 -17.55 -11.26 7.22
N LEU A 201 -18.39 -10.73 8.11
CA LEU A 201 -19.02 -11.49 9.19
C LEU A 201 -19.90 -12.64 8.68
N PHE A 202 -20.63 -12.47 7.59
CA PHE A 202 -21.61 -13.47 7.16
C PHE A 202 -21.13 -14.35 6.00
N CYS A 203 -20.26 -13.85 5.12
CA CYS A 203 -19.94 -14.53 3.85
C CYS A 203 -18.52 -15.06 3.77
N VAL A 204 -17.57 -14.52 4.56
CA VAL A 204 -16.16 -14.90 4.51
C VAL A 204 -15.88 -16.04 5.50
N PRO A 205 -15.31 -17.17 5.04
CA PRO A 205 -14.91 -18.25 5.91
C PRO A 205 -13.63 -17.89 6.69
N GLU A 206 -13.50 -18.42 7.90
CA GLU A 206 -12.26 -18.28 8.68
C GLU A 206 -11.10 -19.07 8.04
N SER A 207 -9.85 -18.66 8.26
CA SER A 207 -8.71 -19.34 7.63
C SER A 207 -8.62 -20.81 8.04
N GLU A 208 -8.25 -21.69 7.11
CA GLU A 208 -8.11 -23.12 7.40
C GLU A 208 -6.99 -23.38 8.41
N ALA A 209 -5.94 -22.55 8.40
CA ALA A 209 -4.86 -22.61 9.37
C ALA A 209 -5.37 -22.40 10.81
N PHE A 210 -6.27 -21.44 11.02
CA PHE A 210 -6.91 -21.24 12.32
C PHE A 210 -7.90 -22.35 12.68
N ARG A 211 -8.63 -22.91 11.68
CA ARG A 211 -9.57 -24.02 11.92
C ARG A 211 -8.88 -25.35 12.23
N ARG A 212 -7.70 -25.60 11.63
CA ARG A 212 -6.91 -26.83 11.84
C ARG A 212 -5.96 -26.72 13.04
N GLY A 213 -5.48 -25.52 13.35
CA GLY A 213 -4.65 -25.27 14.51
C GLY A 213 -5.49 -25.02 15.76
N GLY A 214 -5.46 -25.94 16.72
CA GLY A 214 -5.78 -25.57 18.11
C GLY A 214 -4.94 -24.37 18.55
N ARG A 215 -5.36 -23.67 19.62
CA ARG A 215 -4.69 -22.45 20.16
C ARG A 215 -3.17 -22.50 19.92
N PRO A 216 -2.57 -21.52 19.23
CA PRO A 216 -1.15 -21.57 18.90
C PRO A 216 -0.36 -21.87 20.17
N ALA A 217 0.51 -22.89 20.11
CA ALA A 217 1.41 -23.20 21.20
C ALA A 217 2.10 -21.89 21.61
N ARG A 218 2.14 -21.58 22.93
CA ARG A 218 2.78 -20.36 23.41
C ARG A 218 4.25 -20.40 23.00
N VAL A 219 4.59 -19.69 21.92
CA VAL A 219 5.97 -19.52 21.49
C VAL A 219 6.64 -18.65 22.55
N PRO A 220 7.73 -19.09 23.19
CA PRO A 220 8.50 -18.24 24.10
C PRO A 220 8.86 -16.92 23.40
N LEU A 221 8.87 -15.80 24.13
CA LEU A 221 9.18 -14.48 23.57
C LEU A 221 10.52 -14.46 22.80
N ARG A 222 11.46 -15.30 23.23
CA ARG A 222 12.78 -15.48 22.60
C ARG A 222 12.70 -16.05 21.18
N ASP A 223 11.68 -16.86 20.92
CA ASP A 223 11.47 -17.57 19.65
C ASP A 223 10.39 -16.88 18.79
N ASN A 224 9.88 -15.73 19.24
CA ASN A 224 8.95 -14.92 18.47
C ASN A 224 9.68 -14.39 17.20
N PRO A 225 9.16 -14.64 15.99
CA PRO A 225 9.76 -14.18 14.74
C PRO A 225 10.06 -12.67 14.71
N ALA A 226 9.23 -11.84 15.34
CA ALA A 226 9.45 -10.40 15.44
C ALA A 226 10.68 -10.06 16.31
N VAL A 227 10.95 -10.81 17.37
CA VAL A 227 12.11 -10.61 18.25
C VAL A 227 13.38 -11.17 17.60
N LEU A 228 13.27 -12.34 16.96
CA LEU A 228 14.37 -12.97 16.22
C LEU A 228 14.88 -12.07 15.08
N LEU A 229 13.97 -11.36 14.41
CA LEU A 229 14.28 -10.42 13.34
C LEU A 229 15.36 -9.39 13.77
N PHE A 230 15.17 -8.73 14.93
CA PHE A 230 16.14 -7.76 15.44
C PHE A 230 17.36 -8.39 16.08
N ARG A 231 17.20 -9.57 16.70
CA ARG A 231 18.29 -10.22 17.43
C ARG A 231 19.30 -10.90 16.50
N ARG A 232 18.83 -11.55 15.44
CA ARG A 232 19.66 -12.36 14.54
C ARG A 232 20.02 -11.61 13.26
N TYR A 233 19.16 -10.70 12.79
CA TYR A 233 19.34 -10.02 11.49
C TYR A 233 19.31 -8.48 11.56
N PRO A 234 19.90 -7.81 12.58
CA PRO A 234 19.74 -6.36 12.78
C PRO A 234 20.23 -5.53 11.59
N LYS A 235 21.35 -5.92 10.97
CA LYS A 235 21.89 -5.24 9.78
C LYS A 235 20.93 -5.34 8.59
N ARG A 236 20.28 -6.50 8.41
CA ARG A 236 19.33 -6.72 7.30
C ARG A 236 18.06 -5.89 7.49
N VAL A 237 17.55 -5.88 8.71
CA VAL A 237 16.41 -5.05 9.10
C VAL A 237 16.71 -3.58 8.88
N ALA A 238 17.86 -3.09 9.33
CA ALA A 238 18.22 -1.68 9.21
C ALA A 238 18.27 -1.21 7.74
N TYR A 239 18.90 -1.97 6.85
CA TYR A 239 18.98 -1.56 5.44
C TYR A 239 17.64 -1.71 4.70
N LEU A 240 16.86 -2.76 4.97
CA LEU A 240 15.54 -2.93 4.34
C LEU A 240 14.54 -1.90 4.86
N ALA A 241 14.63 -1.52 6.14
CA ALA A 241 13.82 -0.46 6.73
C ALA A 241 14.17 0.89 6.11
N LEU A 242 15.46 1.18 5.94
CA LEU A 242 15.93 2.38 5.25
C LEU A 242 15.45 2.41 3.79
N LEU A 243 15.55 1.28 3.08
CA LEU A 243 15.03 1.16 1.71
C LEU A 243 13.54 1.47 1.65
N MET A 244 12.73 0.83 2.50
CA MET A 244 11.28 1.06 2.53
C MET A 244 10.93 2.50 2.91
N LEU A 245 11.67 3.09 3.86
CA LEU A 245 11.48 4.49 4.25
C LEU A 245 11.73 5.41 3.06
N VAL A 246 12.84 5.23 2.34
CA VAL A 246 13.18 6.05 1.16
C VAL A 246 12.18 5.84 0.01
N LEU A 247 11.76 4.60 -0.26
CA LEU A 247 10.80 4.29 -1.32
C LEU A 247 9.42 4.90 -1.06
N CYS A 248 8.91 4.80 0.18
CA CYS A 248 7.65 5.42 0.56
C CYS A 248 7.78 6.95 0.58
N PHE A 249 8.86 7.48 1.16
CA PHE A 249 9.14 8.91 1.22
C PHE A 249 9.25 9.53 -0.17
N GLY A 250 9.78 8.81 -1.16
CA GLY A 250 9.90 9.30 -2.54
C GLY A 250 8.59 9.32 -3.32
N SER A 251 7.70 8.34 -3.08
CA SER A 251 6.48 8.18 -3.88
C SER A 251 5.24 8.86 -3.27
N TRP A 252 5.20 9.07 -1.95
CA TRP A 252 4.03 9.62 -1.27
C TRP A 252 3.86 11.14 -1.39
N PRO A 253 4.88 11.99 -1.58
CA PRO A 253 4.67 13.42 -1.86
C PRO A 253 3.79 13.65 -3.08
N PHE A 254 3.98 12.85 -4.14
CA PHE A 254 3.10 12.90 -5.30
C PHE A 254 1.65 12.60 -4.89
N GLN A 255 1.39 11.47 -4.23
CA GLN A 255 0.02 11.09 -3.84
C GLN A 255 -0.61 12.04 -2.81
N GLY A 256 0.18 12.51 -1.85
CA GLY A 256 -0.23 13.30 -0.70
C GLY A 256 -0.41 14.78 -1.00
N LEU A 257 0.29 15.32 -2.00
CA LEU A 257 0.30 16.74 -2.32
C LEU A 257 -0.22 17.08 -3.72
N PHE A 258 -0.37 16.12 -4.63
CA PHE A 258 -0.79 16.43 -6.00
C PHE A 258 -2.16 17.13 -6.07
N PRO A 259 -3.23 16.66 -5.39
CA PRO A 259 -4.50 17.41 -5.36
C PRO A 259 -4.36 18.79 -4.71
N THR A 260 -3.59 18.89 -3.63
CA THR A 260 -3.29 20.16 -2.94
C THR A 260 -2.52 21.15 -3.84
N TYR A 261 -1.62 20.64 -4.69
CA TYR A 261 -0.90 21.41 -5.69
C TYR A 261 -1.85 21.91 -6.79
N LEU A 262 -2.70 21.05 -7.35
CA LEU A 262 -3.69 21.49 -8.35
C LEU A 262 -4.66 22.53 -7.78
N LYS A 263 -5.09 22.35 -6.52
CA LYS A 263 -5.90 23.34 -5.79
C LYS A 263 -5.14 24.66 -5.54
N SER A 264 -3.80 24.62 -5.46
CA SER A 264 -2.96 25.83 -5.39
C SER A 264 -3.00 26.68 -6.64
N LEU A 265 -3.24 26.05 -7.78
CA LEU A 265 -3.38 26.70 -9.08
C LEU A 265 -4.82 27.13 -9.35
N SER A 266 -5.72 27.00 -8.37
CA SER A 266 -7.14 27.31 -8.48
C SER A 266 -7.86 26.51 -9.56
N PHE A 267 -7.43 25.26 -9.81
CA PHE A 267 -8.13 24.37 -10.74
C PHE A 267 -9.51 23.97 -10.19
N SER A 268 -10.46 23.72 -11.10
CA SER A 268 -11.81 23.28 -10.73
C SER A 268 -11.78 21.89 -10.09
N PRO A 269 -12.75 21.56 -9.21
CA PRO A 269 -12.85 20.23 -8.63
C PRO A 269 -12.84 19.11 -9.68
N ALA A 270 -13.61 19.28 -10.76
CA ALA A 270 -13.65 18.34 -11.88
C ALA A 270 -12.26 18.07 -12.50
N LEU A 271 -11.45 19.10 -12.74
CA LEU A 271 -10.11 18.91 -13.32
C LEU A 271 -9.15 18.22 -12.34
N ILE A 272 -9.22 18.57 -11.05
CA ILE A 272 -8.45 17.90 -10.00
C ILE A 272 -8.81 16.42 -9.94
N THR A 273 -10.11 16.10 -10.01
CA THR A 273 -10.65 14.75 -10.03
C THR A 273 -10.12 13.96 -11.21
N VAL A 274 -10.26 14.48 -12.43
CA VAL A 274 -9.85 13.77 -13.66
C VAL A 274 -8.35 13.45 -13.64
N LEU A 275 -7.49 14.43 -13.35
CA LEU A 275 -6.03 14.21 -13.29
C LEU A 275 -5.64 13.19 -12.22
N THR A 276 -6.29 13.25 -11.04
CA THR A 276 -6.00 12.31 -9.95
C THR A 276 -6.50 10.90 -10.30
N MET A 277 -7.68 10.76 -10.90
CA MET A 277 -8.21 9.48 -11.39
C MET A 277 -7.32 8.88 -12.47
N THR A 278 -6.85 9.68 -13.43
CA THR A 278 -5.94 9.22 -14.47
C THR A 278 -4.63 8.70 -13.88
N SER A 279 -4.09 9.40 -12.88
CA SER A 279 -2.93 8.89 -12.15
C SER A 279 -3.25 7.55 -11.48
N ALA A 280 -4.40 7.42 -10.82
CA ALA A 280 -4.82 6.21 -10.12
C ALA A 280 -5.03 5.01 -11.07
N CYS A 281 -5.58 5.24 -12.26
CA CYS A 281 -5.63 4.24 -13.33
C CYS A 281 -4.22 3.76 -13.71
N GLY A 282 -3.28 4.69 -13.83
CA GLY A 282 -1.85 4.39 -13.98
C GLY A 282 -1.35 3.48 -12.86
N GLN A 283 -1.65 3.78 -11.60
CA GLN A 283 -1.23 2.98 -10.43
C GLN A 283 -1.74 1.53 -10.53
N VAL A 284 -3.04 1.33 -10.80
CA VAL A 284 -3.65 0.00 -10.91
C VAL A 284 -2.94 -0.85 -11.96
N ILE A 285 -2.70 -0.28 -13.14
CA ILE A 285 -2.02 -0.99 -14.23
C ILE A 285 -0.54 -1.19 -13.89
N GLY A 286 0.09 -0.21 -13.26
CA GLY A 286 1.47 -0.26 -12.79
C GLY A 286 1.73 -1.38 -11.79
N PHE A 287 0.88 -1.54 -10.76
CA PHE A 287 1.01 -2.62 -9.77
C PHE A 287 1.03 -3.99 -10.45
N PHE A 288 0.10 -4.22 -11.39
CA PHE A 288 0.02 -5.47 -12.13
C PHE A 288 1.23 -5.67 -13.07
N ALA A 289 1.61 -4.64 -13.81
CA ALA A 289 2.71 -4.70 -14.78
C ALA A 289 4.09 -4.86 -14.11
N SER A 290 4.26 -4.30 -12.91
CA SER A 290 5.54 -4.24 -12.19
C SER A 290 6.13 -5.63 -11.92
N GLY A 291 5.29 -6.64 -11.64
CA GLY A 291 5.72 -8.03 -11.46
C GLY A 291 6.38 -8.60 -12.72
N PHE A 292 5.75 -8.42 -13.88
CA PHE A 292 6.32 -8.86 -15.16
C PHE A 292 7.61 -8.12 -15.51
N ILE A 293 7.69 -6.83 -15.17
CA ILE A 293 8.91 -6.05 -15.32
C ILE A 293 10.01 -6.66 -14.45
N ALA A 294 9.75 -6.89 -13.16
CA ALA A 294 10.71 -7.47 -12.22
C ALA A 294 11.19 -8.88 -12.62
N GLU A 295 10.33 -9.70 -13.23
CA GLU A 295 10.73 -11.01 -13.77
C GLU A 295 11.70 -10.87 -14.96
N ARG A 296 11.50 -9.86 -15.81
CA ARG A 296 12.27 -9.64 -17.04
C ARG A 296 13.59 -8.91 -16.85
N ILE A 297 13.70 -8.01 -15.88
CA ILE A 297 14.91 -7.19 -15.68
C ILE A 297 15.53 -7.32 -14.28
N GLY A 298 14.85 -8.03 -13.37
CA GLY A 298 15.27 -8.22 -11.98
C GLY A 298 14.61 -7.24 -11.04
N ARG A 299 14.60 -7.57 -9.73
CA ARG A 299 13.89 -6.80 -8.71
C ARG A 299 14.55 -5.44 -8.51
N ARG A 300 15.89 -5.39 -8.46
CA ARG A 300 16.64 -4.16 -8.18
C ARG A 300 16.48 -3.13 -9.29
N TRP A 301 16.65 -3.57 -10.53
CA TRP A 301 16.55 -2.71 -11.71
C TRP A 301 15.10 -2.42 -12.06
N GLY A 302 14.19 -3.37 -11.80
CA GLY A 302 12.74 -3.17 -11.91
C GLY A 302 12.29 -1.98 -11.07
N ILE A 303 12.55 -2.01 -9.76
CA ILE A 303 12.19 -0.90 -8.87
C ILE A 303 12.92 0.38 -9.30
N GLY A 304 14.25 0.31 -9.45
CA GLY A 304 15.08 1.47 -9.70
C GLY A 304 14.73 2.22 -11.00
N LEU A 305 14.48 1.52 -12.10
CA LEU A 305 14.08 2.14 -13.37
C LEU A 305 12.65 2.69 -13.29
N MET A 306 11.72 1.95 -12.68
CA MET A 306 10.34 2.43 -12.52
C MET A 306 10.29 3.71 -11.68
N ILE A 307 10.95 3.78 -10.52
CA ILE A 307 10.95 5.01 -9.71
C ILE A 307 11.73 6.15 -10.37
N GLY A 308 12.80 5.84 -11.12
CA GLY A 308 13.56 6.84 -11.87
C GLY A 308 12.73 7.48 -12.97
N ILE A 309 12.12 6.67 -13.85
CA ILE A 309 11.21 7.14 -14.90
C ILE A 309 10.01 7.85 -14.28
N GLY A 310 9.40 7.26 -13.25
CA GLY A 310 8.25 7.84 -12.55
C GLY A 310 8.54 9.21 -11.94
N SER A 311 9.73 9.42 -11.37
CA SER A 311 10.14 10.73 -10.84
C SER A 311 10.30 11.77 -11.93
N LEU A 312 10.83 11.39 -13.11
CA LEU A 312 10.89 12.27 -14.28
C LEU A 312 9.49 12.57 -14.83
N CYS A 313 8.58 11.60 -14.84
CA CYS A 313 7.18 11.81 -15.21
C CYS A 313 6.48 12.76 -14.24
N VAL A 314 6.73 12.66 -12.93
CA VAL A 314 6.18 13.61 -11.94
C VAL A 314 6.73 15.01 -12.17
N ALA A 315 8.03 15.14 -12.45
CA ALA A 315 8.62 16.43 -12.80
C ALA A 315 7.96 17.02 -14.06
N ALA A 316 7.81 16.23 -15.12
CA ALA A 316 7.15 16.67 -16.34
C ALA A 316 5.69 17.06 -16.08
N LEU A 317 4.94 16.26 -15.31
CA LEU A 317 3.55 16.50 -14.93
C LEU A 317 3.38 17.86 -14.25
N VAL A 318 4.14 18.12 -13.18
CA VAL A 318 3.92 19.33 -12.38
C VAL A 318 4.18 20.61 -13.17
N TYR A 319 5.08 20.58 -14.16
CA TYR A 319 5.35 21.71 -15.05
C TYR A 319 4.45 21.76 -16.29
N SER A 320 3.81 20.65 -16.67
CA SER A 320 2.90 20.59 -17.82
C SER A 320 1.41 20.63 -17.44
N VAL A 321 1.05 20.88 -16.17
CA VAL A 321 -0.34 20.81 -15.67
C VAL A 321 -1.36 21.69 -16.41
N HIS A 322 -0.92 22.77 -17.05
CA HIS A 322 -1.81 23.63 -17.86
C HIS A 322 -2.07 23.10 -19.27
N LEU A 323 -1.30 22.10 -19.73
CA LEU A 323 -1.45 21.46 -21.03
C LEU A 323 -2.22 20.15 -20.83
N PHE A 324 -3.55 20.21 -20.90
CA PHE A 324 -4.45 19.12 -20.51
C PHE A 324 -3.98 17.72 -20.96
N TRP A 325 -3.79 17.50 -22.26
CA TRP A 325 -3.37 16.18 -22.78
C TRP A 325 -2.02 15.72 -22.28
N LEU A 326 -1.07 16.64 -22.08
CA LEU A 326 0.26 16.31 -21.59
C LEU A 326 0.23 16.01 -20.08
N ALA A 327 -0.59 16.76 -19.34
CA ALA A 327 -0.86 16.53 -17.92
C ALA A 327 -1.52 15.16 -17.70
N GLU A 328 -2.53 14.78 -18.49
CA GLU A 328 -3.17 13.45 -18.41
C GLU A 328 -2.17 12.32 -18.68
N LEU A 329 -1.35 12.45 -19.73
CA LEU A 329 -0.31 11.49 -20.05
C LEU A 329 0.67 11.32 -18.88
N PHE A 330 1.24 12.41 -18.37
CA PHE A 330 2.21 12.32 -17.28
C PHE A 330 1.58 11.97 -15.93
N ALA A 331 0.30 12.28 -15.70
CA ALA A 331 -0.45 11.80 -14.54
C ALA A 331 -0.53 10.28 -14.56
N PHE A 332 -0.96 9.70 -15.68
CA PHE A 332 -1.01 8.26 -15.88
C PHE A 332 0.38 7.62 -15.70
N LEU A 333 1.40 8.14 -16.36
CA LEU A 333 2.76 7.58 -16.28
C LEU A 333 3.37 7.73 -14.89
N SER A 334 3.09 8.82 -14.18
CA SER A 334 3.51 9.00 -12.78
C SER A 334 2.88 7.94 -11.88
N GLY A 335 1.58 7.69 -12.03
CA GLY A 335 0.90 6.61 -11.32
C GLY A 335 1.48 5.24 -11.66
N PHE A 336 1.67 4.95 -12.96
CA PHE A 336 2.18 3.66 -13.44
C PHE A 336 3.60 3.36 -12.98
N PHE A 337 4.52 4.31 -13.13
CA PHE A 337 5.94 4.08 -12.87
C PHE A 337 6.33 4.35 -11.41
N LEU A 338 5.91 5.50 -10.84
CA LEU A 338 6.36 5.87 -9.50
C LEU A 338 5.64 5.04 -8.44
N VAL A 339 4.32 5.16 -8.38
CA VAL A 339 3.51 4.47 -7.38
C VAL A 339 3.39 2.98 -7.72
N GLY A 340 3.12 2.66 -8.99
CA GLY A 340 3.00 1.28 -9.48
C GLY A 340 4.22 0.39 -9.23
N SER A 341 5.41 0.98 -8.99
CA SER A 341 6.60 0.23 -8.56
C SER A 341 6.43 -0.53 -7.24
N SER A 342 5.44 -0.15 -6.40
CA SER A 342 5.21 -0.80 -5.10
C SER A 342 4.80 -2.27 -5.22
N GLY A 343 4.28 -2.69 -6.37
CA GLY A 343 3.99 -4.10 -6.64
C GLY A 343 5.23 -5.01 -6.55
N ILE A 344 6.45 -4.46 -6.64
CA ILE A 344 7.71 -5.19 -6.48
C ILE A 344 8.23 -5.16 -5.03
N TRP A 345 7.80 -4.19 -4.21
CA TRP A 345 8.36 -3.98 -2.87
C TRP A 345 8.09 -5.16 -1.94
N GLY A 346 6.91 -5.77 -2.01
CA GLY A 346 6.62 -6.97 -1.24
C GLY A 346 7.57 -8.13 -1.58
N THR A 347 7.86 -8.31 -2.87
CA THR A 347 8.77 -9.36 -3.37
C THR A 347 10.19 -9.13 -2.89
N ILE A 348 10.72 -7.91 -2.98
CA ILE A 348 12.10 -7.64 -2.55
C ILE A 348 12.29 -7.86 -1.04
N LEU A 349 11.29 -7.49 -0.23
CA LEU A 349 11.31 -7.78 1.21
C LEU A 349 11.25 -9.28 1.50
N THR A 350 10.34 -9.98 0.83
CA THR A 350 10.10 -11.42 1.00
C THR A 350 11.35 -12.23 0.66
N GLU A 351 12.03 -11.88 -0.43
CA GLU A 351 13.20 -12.60 -0.94
C GLU A 351 14.52 -12.19 -0.26
N ASN A 352 14.56 -11.11 0.52
CA ASN A 352 15.75 -10.71 1.28
C ASN A 352 15.65 -11.03 2.78
N LEU A 353 14.57 -11.70 3.20
CA LEU A 353 14.33 -12.13 4.57
C LEU A 353 14.35 -13.65 4.68
N PRO A 354 15.09 -14.20 5.67
CA PRO A 354 15.10 -15.63 5.98
C PRO A 354 13.70 -16.16 6.31
N ARG A 355 13.41 -17.39 5.91
CA ARG A 355 12.11 -18.07 6.06
C ARG A 355 11.48 -17.97 7.46
N ASP A 356 12.27 -18.07 8.52
CA ASP A 356 11.82 -18.08 9.92
C ASP A 356 11.28 -16.72 10.40
N VAL A 357 11.73 -15.62 9.79
CA VAL A 357 11.34 -14.24 10.16
C VAL A 357 10.60 -13.49 9.06
N ARG A 358 10.47 -14.08 7.87
CA ARG A 358 9.98 -13.43 6.64
C ARG A 358 8.63 -12.73 6.80
N ALA A 359 7.60 -13.45 7.27
CA ALA A 359 6.25 -12.90 7.37
C ALA A 359 6.17 -11.69 8.32
N SER A 360 6.74 -11.81 9.52
CA SER A 360 6.79 -10.71 10.50
C SER A 360 7.67 -9.55 10.01
N GLY A 361 8.77 -9.86 9.34
CA GLY A 361 9.68 -8.87 8.78
C GLY A 361 9.04 -8.02 7.68
N VAL A 362 8.35 -8.63 6.72
CA VAL A 362 7.66 -7.89 5.64
C VAL A 362 6.66 -6.89 6.22
N GLY A 363 5.79 -7.34 7.14
CA GLY A 363 4.79 -6.47 7.76
C GLY A 363 5.40 -5.33 8.57
N PHE A 364 6.43 -5.62 9.37
CA PHE A 364 7.14 -4.59 10.14
C PHE A 364 7.84 -3.57 9.23
N LEU A 365 8.62 -4.03 8.25
CA LEU A 365 9.41 -3.17 7.36
C LEU A 365 8.52 -2.27 6.49
N TYR A 366 7.39 -2.79 6.02
CA TYR A 366 6.41 -1.98 5.29
C TYR A 366 5.84 -0.87 6.18
N ASN A 367 5.42 -1.19 7.41
CA ASN A 367 4.91 -0.19 8.35
C ASN A 367 5.96 0.85 8.73
N VAL A 368 7.24 0.47 8.84
CA VAL A 368 8.35 1.44 9.01
C VAL A 368 8.50 2.33 7.78
N GLY A 369 8.40 1.77 6.57
CA GLY A 369 8.47 2.56 5.34
C GLY A 369 7.40 3.63 5.28
N VAL A 370 6.19 3.26 5.64
CA VAL A 370 5.00 4.10 5.64
C VAL A 370 5.09 5.29 6.60
N ILE A 371 5.91 5.22 7.66
CA ILE A 371 6.29 6.40 8.49
C ILE A 371 6.96 7.47 7.61
N GLY A 372 7.89 7.05 6.76
CA GLY A 372 8.56 7.92 5.79
C GLY A 372 7.57 8.53 4.80
N GLY A 373 6.65 7.71 4.27
CA GLY A 373 5.60 8.17 3.37
C GLY A 373 4.67 9.21 3.99
N GLY A 374 4.18 8.97 5.22
CA GLY A 374 3.30 9.91 5.92
C GLY A 374 3.98 11.21 6.32
N LEU A 375 5.28 11.18 6.63
CA LEU A 375 6.06 12.36 7.01
C LEU A 375 6.52 13.19 5.81
N ALA A 376 6.65 12.57 4.63
CA ALA A 376 7.20 13.21 3.44
C ALA A 376 6.45 14.49 3.01
N PRO A 377 5.10 14.52 2.95
CA PRO A 377 4.36 15.73 2.62
C PRO A 377 4.67 16.93 3.54
N TYR A 378 4.81 16.68 4.85
CA TYR A 378 5.19 17.71 5.81
C TYR A 378 6.60 18.25 5.56
N ILE A 379 7.56 17.35 5.33
CA ILE A 379 8.95 17.74 5.03
C ILE A 379 8.99 18.56 3.75
N VAL A 380 8.35 18.09 2.69
CA VAL A 380 8.29 18.79 1.39
C VAL A 380 7.69 20.18 1.55
N LEU A 381 6.53 20.31 2.18
CA LEU A 381 5.85 21.60 2.37
C LEU A 381 6.66 22.55 3.25
N SER A 382 7.27 22.04 4.32
CA SER A 382 8.12 22.84 5.22
C SER A 382 9.36 23.34 4.49
N THR A 383 10.00 22.49 3.69
CA THR A 383 11.19 22.86 2.91
C THR A 383 10.86 23.91 1.85
N VAL A 384 9.80 23.71 1.05
CA VAL A 384 9.46 24.71 0.02
C VAL A 384 9.00 26.03 0.62
N LYS A 385 8.32 26.01 1.78
CA LYS A 385 7.97 27.23 2.52
C LYS A 385 9.21 27.96 3.00
N ALA A 386 10.15 27.26 3.65
CA ALA A 386 11.39 27.85 4.16
C ALA A 386 12.30 28.40 3.04
N ALA A 387 12.32 27.73 1.89
CA ALA A 387 13.11 28.12 0.73
C ALA A 387 12.37 29.09 -0.23
N ALA A 388 11.14 29.50 0.10
CA ALA A 388 10.25 30.30 -0.78
C ALA A 388 10.10 29.70 -2.20
N MET A 389 10.02 28.37 -2.29
CA MET A 389 9.90 27.62 -3.53
C MET A 389 8.45 27.20 -3.83
N PRO A 390 8.09 26.98 -5.11
CA PRO A 390 6.79 26.39 -5.46
C PRO A 390 6.65 24.95 -4.97
N ILE A 391 5.43 24.54 -4.62
CA ILE A 391 5.10 23.15 -4.23
C ILE A 391 5.49 22.16 -5.33
N ALA A 392 5.33 22.53 -6.60
CA ALA A 392 5.74 21.74 -7.76
C ALA A 392 7.21 21.27 -7.67
N LEU A 393 8.12 22.18 -7.34
CA LEU A 393 9.54 21.89 -7.22
C LEU A 393 9.82 20.95 -6.04
N GLY A 394 9.05 21.09 -4.94
CA GLY A 394 9.10 20.17 -3.82
C GLY A 394 8.71 18.74 -4.20
N ILE A 395 7.54 18.56 -4.84
CA ILE A 395 7.05 17.23 -5.27
C ILE A 395 8.06 16.59 -6.23
N ALA A 396 8.48 17.30 -7.27
CA ALA A 396 9.40 16.77 -8.28
C ALA A 396 10.80 16.51 -7.71
N GLY A 397 11.38 17.48 -7.00
CA GLY A 397 12.74 17.42 -6.47
C GLY A 397 12.92 16.30 -5.45
N PHE A 398 11.99 16.17 -4.49
CA PHE A 398 12.07 15.12 -3.49
C PHE A 398 11.84 13.72 -4.07
N SER A 399 10.99 13.58 -5.09
CA SER A 399 10.81 12.31 -5.81
C SER A 399 12.12 11.88 -6.48
N VAL A 400 12.80 12.80 -7.18
CA VAL A 400 14.09 12.52 -7.84
C VAL A 400 15.18 12.18 -6.81
N VAL A 401 15.32 12.98 -5.75
CA VAL A 401 16.32 12.71 -4.69
C VAL A 401 16.08 11.36 -4.05
N ALA A 402 14.83 11.03 -3.72
CA ALA A 402 14.49 9.74 -3.15
C ALA A 402 14.73 8.58 -4.14
N ALA A 403 14.46 8.76 -5.43
CA ALA A 403 14.76 7.74 -6.45
C ALA A 403 16.27 7.47 -6.56
N LEU A 404 17.11 8.50 -6.51
CA LEU A 404 18.57 8.35 -6.51
C LEU A 404 19.07 7.65 -5.23
N LEU A 405 18.55 8.02 -4.07
CA LEU A 405 18.88 7.37 -2.80
C LEU A 405 18.42 5.91 -2.77
N ALA A 406 17.19 5.64 -3.23
CA ALA A 406 16.66 4.29 -3.34
C ALA A 406 17.52 3.44 -4.29
N MET A 407 17.92 3.98 -5.44
CA MET A 407 18.82 3.30 -6.37
C MET A 407 20.15 2.95 -5.68
N ALA A 408 20.77 3.89 -4.97
CA ALA A 408 22.01 3.65 -4.24
C ALA A 408 21.89 2.54 -3.19
N ILE A 409 20.75 2.45 -2.49
CA ILE A 409 20.46 1.39 -1.52
C ILE A 409 20.19 0.06 -2.23
N LEU A 410 19.42 0.07 -3.33
CA LEU A 410 19.07 -1.11 -4.14
C LEU A 410 20.30 -1.83 -4.70
N LEU A 411 21.40 -1.11 -4.96
CA LEU A 411 22.67 -1.72 -5.37
C LEU A 411 23.26 -2.68 -4.33
N ARG A 412 22.88 -2.55 -3.05
CA ARG A 412 23.29 -3.45 -1.96
C ARG A 412 22.30 -4.59 -1.69
N VAL A 413 21.13 -4.56 -2.32
CA VAL A 413 20.11 -5.58 -2.15
C VAL A 413 20.47 -6.81 -2.99
N HIS A 414 20.26 -8.00 -2.44
CA HIS A 414 20.51 -9.22 -3.20
C HIS A 414 19.51 -9.31 -4.36
N GLU A 415 20.04 -9.49 -5.57
CA GLU A 415 19.22 -9.77 -6.74
C GLU A 415 18.84 -11.24 -6.75
N THR A 416 17.55 -11.49 -6.88
CA THR A 416 16.91 -12.80 -6.66
C THR A 416 16.19 -13.28 -7.91
N ARG A 417 16.39 -12.59 -9.04
CA ARG A 417 15.83 -12.96 -10.34
C ARG A 417 16.21 -14.39 -10.73
N GLY A 418 15.18 -15.20 -10.96
CA GLY A 418 15.33 -16.58 -11.45
C GLY A 418 15.72 -17.58 -10.36
N MET A 419 15.86 -17.15 -9.10
CA MET A 419 16.16 -18.03 -7.98
C MET A 419 14.86 -18.56 -7.35
N ARG A 420 14.89 -19.81 -6.88
CA ARG A 420 13.81 -20.36 -6.05
C ARG A 420 13.97 -19.90 -4.60
N LEU A 421 12.87 -19.80 -3.86
CA LEU A 421 12.89 -19.37 -2.45
C LEU A 421 13.82 -20.25 -1.58
N GLU A 422 13.93 -21.54 -1.89
CA GLU A 422 14.82 -22.48 -1.21
C GLU A 422 16.31 -22.15 -1.42
N GLU A 423 16.68 -21.74 -2.63
CA GLU A 423 18.04 -21.33 -3.00
C GLU A 423 18.41 -20.00 -2.34
N ILE A 424 17.44 -19.08 -2.27
CA ILE A 424 17.57 -17.81 -1.58
C ILE A 424 17.77 -18.05 -0.07
N ASP A 425 16.95 -18.90 0.55
CA ASP A 425 17.06 -19.20 1.97
C ASP A 425 18.40 -19.82 2.35
N ALA A 426 18.97 -20.68 1.48
CA ALA A 426 20.30 -21.24 1.66
C ALA A 426 21.39 -20.15 1.64
N GLY A 427 21.36 -19.26 0.64
CA GLY A 427 22.34 -18.16 0.54
C GLY A 427 22.19 -17.08 1.62
N LEU A 428 21.01 -16.96 2.24
CA LEU A 428 20.77 -16.04 3.35
C LEU A 428 21.20 -16.60 4.71
N ALA A 429 21.41 -17.92 4.82
CA ALA A 429 21.84 -18.59 6.04
C ALA A 429 23.37 -18.60 6.24
N GLU A 430 24.11 -18.43 5.13
CA GLU A 430 25.53 -18.07 5.10
C GLU A 430 25.74 -16.59 5.47
#